data_AF-A0A8S0UU48-F1
#
_entry.id   AF-A0A8S0UU48-F1
#
_cell.length_a   1.000
_cell.length_b   1.000
_cell.length_c   1.000
_cell.angle_alpha   90.00
_cell.angle_beta   90.00
_cell.angle_gamma   90.00
#
_symmetry.space_group_name_H-M   'P 1'
#
loop_
_entity.id
_entity.type
_entity.pdbx_description
1 polymer ?
#
loop_
_entity_poly.entity_id
_entity_poly.type
_entity_poly.pdbx_seq_one_letter_code
_entity_poly.pdbx_strand_id
1 'polypeptide(L)'
;MATASAYAIFRPASVKPPVTSTAAATSLAQQLLSFKQTNPLLSQTLKLSNSAAAVAGSSSARRSFSCKSQTDPSAAKIQELHVYEINERDRGSPAYLRLSQKTVNTLGDLVPFSNKVYTGDLQKRAGITAGICVLIKNEPEKKGDRYEAIYSFYFGDYGHIAVQGPYLTYEDTYLAVTGGSGIFEGVYGQVKLQQIIFPFKLFYTFYLKGIPDLPAELLGQPVAPSPAVEPTAAAKACEPGATVPNFTD
;
A
#
# COMPACT_ATOMS: atom_id res chain seq x y z
N MET A 1 52.44 -15.75 -25.21
CA MET A 1 51.75 -16.97 -25.66
C MET A 1 50.51 -17.13 -24.79
N ALA A 2 49.40 -16.54 -25.22
CA ALA A 2 48.13 -16.58 -24.50
C ALA A 2 47.31 -17.77 -25.02
N THR A 3 46.88 -18.65 -24.13
CA THR A 3 45.97 -19.75 -24.45
C THR A 3 44.59 -19.42 -23.88
N ALA A 4 43.71 -18.94 -24.76
CA ALA A 4 42.29 -18.79 -24.49
C ALA A 4 41.62 -20.17 -24.59
N SER A 5 40.91 -20.57 -23.54
CA SER A 5 40.08 -21.77 -23.54
C SER A 5 38.64 -21.39 -23.88
N ALA A 6 38.14 -21.90 -25.00
CA ALA A 6 36.81 -21.64 -25.53
C ALA A 6 35.76 -22.50 -24.81
N TYR A 7 34.74 -21.87 -24.23
CA TYR A 7 33.54 -22.55 -23.75
C TYR A 7 32.56 -22.77 -24.90
N ALA A 8 32.25 -24.04 -25.17
CA ALA A 8 31.32 -24.48 -26.19
C ALA A 8 29.86 -24.23 -25.76
N ILE A 9 29.09 -23.62 -26.66
CA ILE A 9 27.65 -23.36 -26.51
C ILE A 9 26.88 -24.59 -27.00
N PHE A 10 26.17 -25.28 -26.10
CA PHE A 10 25.21 -26.32 -26.46
C PHE A 10 23.89 -25.69 -26.95
N ARG A 11 23.54 -25.96 -28.22
CA ARG A 11 22.20 -25.67 -28.79
C ARG A 11 21.32 -26.92 -28.66
N PRO A 12 20.08 -26.84 -28.15
CA PRO A 12 19.16 -27.97 -28.22
C PRO A 12 18.48 -28.02 -29.60
N ALA A 13 18.48 -29.20 -30.21
CA ALA A 13 17.80 -29.50 -31.46
C ALA A 13 16.28 -29.62 -31.25
N SER A 14 15.51 -28.95 -32.10
CA SER A 14 14.04 -28.97 -32.12
C SER A 14 13.56 -30.15 -32.96
N VAL A 15 12.81 -31.07 -32.34
CA VAL A 15 12.18 -32.22 -33.01
C VAL A 15 10.70 -31.88 -33.25
N LYS A 16 10.30 -31.83 -34.52
CA LYS A 16 8.90 -31.67 -34.95
C LYS A 16 8.20 -33.05 -35.04
N PRO A 17 6.94 -33.19 -34.57
CA PRO A 17 6.11 -34.34 -34.91
C PRO A 17 5.31 -34.10 -36.22
N PRO A 18 4.83 -35.17 -36.88
CA PRO A 18 4.24 -35.09 -38.22
C PRO A 18 2.76 -34.70 -38.21
N VAL A 19 2.33 -34.12 -39.33
CA VAL A 19 0.98 -33.68 -39.65
C VAL A 19 0.18 -34.83 -40.25
N THR A 20 -1.05 -35.06 -39.80
CA THR A 20 -2.10 -35.65 -40.67
C THR A 20 -3.52 -35.38 -40.19
N SER A 21 -4.37 -35.16 -41.19
CA SER A 21 -5.83 -35.26 -41.25
C SER A 21 -6.69 -34.02 -40.94
N THR A 22 -7.39 -33.66 -42.01
CA THR A 22 -8.57 -32.83 -42.24
C THR A 22 -9.70 -33.00 -41.23
N ALA A 23 -10.26 -31.88 -40.75
CA ALA A 23 -11.67 -31.77 -40.40
C ALA A 23 -12.15 -30.32 -40.56
N ALA A 24 -13.38 -30.20 -41.03
CA ALA A 24 -14.00 -29.02 -41.61
C ALA A 24 -14.14 -27.81 -40.68
N ALA A 25 -14.10 -26.63 -41.29
CA ALA A 25 -14.46 -25.36 -40.69
C ALA A 25 -15.95 -25.34 -40.34
N THR A 26 -16.26 -25.17 -39.06
CA THR A 26 -17.57 -24.70 -38.59
C THR A 26 -17.37 -23.34 -37.93
N SER A 27 -17.81 -22.29 -38.63
CA SER A 27 -17.92 -20.94 -38.06
C SER A 27 -19.05 -20.92 -37.04
N LEU A 28 -18.72 -20.65 -35.77
CA LEU A 28 -19.72 -20.22 -34.79
C LEU A 28 -19.43 -18.77 -34.46
N ALA A 29 -20.29 -17.91 -35.01
CA ALA A 29 -20.31 -16.48 -34.74
C ALA A 29 -20.44 -16.23 -33.23
N GLN A 30 -19.55 -15.39 -32.70
CA GLN A 30 -19.65 -14.84 -31.36
C GLN A 30 -20.87 -13.91 -31.32
N GLN A 31 -21.99 -14.41 -30.77
CA GLN A 31 -23.10 -13.54 -30.41
C GLN A 31 -22.68 -12.68 -29.21
N LEU A 32 -22.56 -11.38 -29.47
CA LEU A 32 -22.54 -10.30 -28.50
C LEU A 32 -23.69 -10.46 -27.50
N LEU A 33 -23.36 -10.74 -26.25
CA LEU A 33 -24.32 -10.64 -25.14
C LEU A 33 -24.56 -9.16 -24.84
N SER A 34 -25.68 -8.64 -25.34
CA SER A 34 -26.19 -7.33 -24.94
C SER A 34 -26.70 -7.41 -23.50
N PHE A 35 -26.07 -6.65 -22.59
CA PHE A 35 -26.57 -6.46 -21.23
C PHE A 35 -27.90 -5.68 -21.29
N LYS A 36 -29.03 -6.39 -21.14
CA LYS A 36 -30.34 -5.77 -20.90
C LYS A 36 -30.51 -5.54 -19.41
N GLN A 37 -30.25 -4.31 -18.97
CA GLN A 37 -30.58 -3.88 -17.62
C GLN A 37 -32.10 -3.60 -17.57
N THR A 38 -32.83 -4.45 -16.87
CA THR A 38 -34.26 -4.21 -16.56
C THR A 38 -34.45 -4.31 -15.06
N ASN A 39 -34.50 -3.16 -14.39
CA ASN A 39 -35.00 -3.03 -13.03
C ASN A 39 -36.18 -2.05 -13.07
N PRO A 40 -37.43 -2.53 -12.92
CA PRO A 40 -38.56 -1.64 -12.70
C PRO A 40 -38.96 -1.74 -11.24
N LEU A 41 -38.62 -0.75 -10.39
CA LEU A 41 -39.41 -0.37 -9.22
C LEU A 41 -38.82 0.85 -8.48
N LEU A 42 -39.73 1.76 -8.15
CA LEU A 42 -39.63 2.96 -7.30
C LEU A 42 -38.98 4.23 -7.90
N SER A 43 -39.74 4.89 -8.77
CA SER A 43 -39.86 6.35 -8.72
C SER A 43 -40.93 6.70 -7.67
N GLN A 44 -40.51 7.08 -6.46
CA GLN A 44 -41.38 7.80 -5.54
C GLN A 44 -40.71 9.10 -5.13
N THR A 45 -41.32 10.20 -5.55
CA THR A 45 -41.00 11.56 -5.14
C THR A 45 -41.40 11.76 -3.68
N LEU A 46 -40.41 11.98 -2.80
CA LEU A 46 -40.65 12.36 -1.40
C LEU A 46 -41.17 13.80 -1.36
N LYS A 47 -42.47 13.97 -1.09
CA LYS A 47 -43.06 15.27 -0.72
C LYS A 47 -42.81 15.49 0.77
N LEU A 48 -42.07 16.55 1.10
CA LEU A 48 -41.88 17.02 2.47
C LEU A 48 -43.14 17.78 2.91
N SER A 49 -43.97 17.17 3.76
CA SER A 49 -45.06 17.87 4.45
C SER A 49 -44.62 18.22 5.87
N ASN A 50 -44.38 19.50 6.13
CA ASN A 50 -44.24 20.01 7.50
C ASN A 50 -45.59 19.89 8.21
N SER A 51 -45.62 19.15 9.32
CA SER A 51 -46.71 19.21 10.27
C SER A 51 -46.11 19.23 11.67
N ALA A 52 -46.13 20.43 12.27
CA ALA A 52 -45.92 20.59 13.69
C ALA A 52 -47.17 20.06 14.42
N ALA A 53 -47.01 19.03 15.25
CA ALA A 53 -48.00 18.68 16.25
C ALA A 53 -47.28 18.09 17.47
N ALA A 54 -47.61 18.65 18.62
CA ALA A 54 -47.00 18.39 19.89
C ALA A 54 -47.67 17.22 20.64
N VAL A 55 -46.96 16.83 21.70
CA VAL A 55 -47.42 16.25 22.98
C VAL A 55 -47.48 14.71 23.13
N ALA A 56 -46.88 14.29 24.26
CA ALA A 56 -47.18 13.18 25.17
C ALA A 56 -46.55 11.79 24.92
N GLY A 57 -45.50 11.51 25.72
CA GLY A 57 -45.49 10.39 26.66
C GLY A 57 -45.35 8.97 26.11
N SER A 58 -44.13 8.46 26.03
CA SER A 58 -43.84 7.04 26.22
C SER A 58 -42.34 6.83 26.47
N SER A 59 -42.03 6.15 27.57
CA SER A 59 -40.69 5.77 28.01
C SER A 59 -40.03 4.79 27.05
N SER A 60 -38.95 5.20 26.42
CA SER A 60 -37.97 4.28 25.84
C SER A 60 -36.58 4.89 25.97
N ALA A 61 -35.68 4.11 26.57
CA ALA A 61 -34.32 4.48 26.86
C ALA A 61 -33.58 4.92 25.58
N ARG A 62 -33.48 6.23 25.36
CA ARG A 62 -32.56 6.79 24.36
C ARG A 62 -31.15 6.57 24.89
N ARG A 63 -30.43 5.60 24.30
CA ARG A 63 -28.97 5.58 24.39
C ARG A 63 -28.48 6.89 23.77
N SER A 64 -28.09 7.83 24.62
CA SER A 64 -27.42 9.05 24.19
C SER A 64 -26.05 8.66 23.66
N PHE A 65 -25.85 8.80 22.36
CA PHE A 65 -24.50 8.84 21.81
C PHE A 65 -23.92 10.18 22.27
N SER A 66 -23.06 10.14 23.28
CA SER A 66 -22.22 11.29 23.62
C SER A 66 -21.16 11.39 22.55
N CYS A 67 -21.40 12.21 21.52
CA CYS A 67 -20.31 12.76 20.73
C CYS A 67 -19.52 13.66 21.68
N LYS A 68 -18.44 13.14 22.27
CA LYS A 68 -17.49 13.97 22.99
C LYS A 68 -17.05 15.06 22.00
N SER A 69 -17.42 16.29 22.31
CA SER A 69 -16.99 17.47 21.56
C SER A 69 -15.49 17.45 21.49
N GLN A 70 -14.97 17.63 20.28
CA GLN A 70 -13.57 17.79 19.97
C GLN A 70 -12.94 18.74 21.01
N THR A 71 -11.96 18.22 21.73
CA THR A 71 -11.01 19.04 22.49
C THR A 71 -10.42 20.10 21.55
N ASP A 72 -10.29 21.31 22.08
CA ASP A 72 -9.86 22.51 21.37
C ASP A 72 -8.74 22.26 20.33
N PRO A 73 -8.77 22.95 19.17
CA PRO A 73 -7.71 22.90 18.17
C PRO A 73 -6.48 23.70 18.63
N SER A 74 -6.09 23.56 19.90
CA SER A 74 -4.74 23.93 20.34
C SER A 74 -3.76 23.15 19.46
N ALA A 75 -2.74 23.83 18.95
CA ALA A 75 -1.79 23.30 17.96
C ALA A 75 -1.39 21.86 18.29
N ALA A 76 -2.00 20.89 17.60
CA ALA A 76 -1.85 19.49 17.93
C ALA A 76 -0.37 19.13 17.88
N LYS A 77 0.16 18.66 19.02
CA LYS A 77 1.56 18.23 19.18
C LYS A 77 1.90 17.29 18.02
N ILE A 78 2.94 17.63 17.27
CA ILE A 78 3.45 16.80 16.19
C ILE A 78 4.42 15.79 16.81
N GLN A 79 4.22 14.52 16.51
CA GLN A 79 5.13 13.44 16.86
C GLN A 79 5.74 12.86 15.59
N GLU A 80 7.06 12.72 15.58
CA GLU A 80 7.76 12.11 14.45
C GLU A 80 7.96 10.62 14.67
N LEU A 81 7.54 9.82 13.69
CA LEU A 81 7.80 8.37 13.65
C LEU A 81 8.60 8.06 12.39
N HIS A 82 9.72 7.36 12.57
CA HIS A 82 10.64 7.02 11.49
C HIS A 82 10.59 5.52 11.24
N VAL A 83 10.48 5.10 9.98
CA VAL A 83 10.48 3.69 9.61
C VAL A 83 11.23 3.44 8.31
N TYR A 84 11.77 2.25 8.19
CA TYR A 84 12.33 1.73 6.95
C TYR A 84 11.37 0.70 6.35
N GLU A 85 11.07 0.84 5.06
CA GLU A 85 10.38 -0.16 4.27
C GLU A 85 11.40 -0.85 3.35
N ILE A 86 11.49 -2.17 3.44
CA ILE A 86 12.49 -2.94 2.73
C ILE A 86 11.83 -4.13 2.03
N ASN A 87 12.02 -4.20 0.71
CA ASN A 87 11.69 -5.37 -0.08
C ASN A 87 12.87 -6.36 -0.03
N GLU A 88 12.75 -7.37 0.82
CA GLU A 88 13.75 -8.45 0.96
C GLU A 88 13.61 -9.55 -0.10
N ARG A 89 12.71 -9.35 -1.09
CA ARG A 89 12.47 -10.23 -2.24
C ARG A 89 11.95 -11.63 -1.88
N ASP A 90 11.40 -11.78 -0.68
CA ASP A 90 10.90 -13.04 -0.12
C ASP A 90 9.37 -13.10 -0.03
N ARG A 91 8.65 -12.07 -0.51
CA ARG A 91 7.18 -11.95 -0.40
C ARG A 91 6.42 -12.06 -1.73
N GLY A 92 7.11 -12.35 -2.83
CA GLY A 92 6.51 -12.29 -4.18
C GLY A 92 6.01 -10.90 -4.58
N SER A 93 6.53 -9.86 -3.92
CA SER A 93 6.14 -8.45 -4.08
C SER A 93 7.25 -7.66 -4.82
N PRO A 94 6.90 -6.67 -5.65
CA PRO A 94 5.54 -6.32 -6.06
C PRO A 94 4.98 -7.28 -7.13
N ALA A 95 3.66 -7.32 -7.27
CA ALA A 95 3.00 -7.96 -8.41
C ALA A 95 2.69 -6.90 -9.48
N TYR A 96 3.42 -6.88 -10.59
CA TYR A 96 3.18 -5.89 -11.65
C TYR A 96 2.10 -6.40 -12.61
N LEU A 97 0.90 -5.81 -12.54
CA LEU A 97 -0.24 -6.15 -13.39
C LEU A 97 -0.31 -5.18 -14.57
N ARG A 98 0.23 -5.63 -15.72
CA ARG A 98 0.28 -4.86 -16.97
C ARG A 98 -1.05 -4.91 -17.72
N LEU A 99 -2.07 -4.29 -17.14
CA LEU A 99 -3.44 -4.29 -17.67
C LEU A 99 -3.55 -3.56 -19.01
N SER A 100 -2.66 -2.60 -19.28
CA SER A 100 -2.60 -1.88 -20.54
C SER A 100 -2.18 -2.75 -21.73
N GLN A 101 -1.53 -3.89 -21.47
CA GLN A 101 -0.90 -4.76 -22.48
C GLN A 101 0.16 -4.06 -23.36
N LYS A 102 0.61 -2.87 -22.95
CA LYS A 102 1.63 -2.11 -23.68
C LYS A 102 3.03 -2.46 -23.18
N THR A 103 4.03 -2.26 -24.04
CA THR A 103 5.43 -2.47 -23.68
C THR A 103 5.95 -1.40 -22.72
N VAL A 104 5.41 -0.19 -22.81
CA VAL A 104 5.70 0.94 -21.94
C VAL A 104 4.62 1.04 -20.86
N ASN A 105 5.08 1.26 -19.63
CA ASN A 105 4.26 1.54 -18.45
C ASN A 105 3.20 2.60 -18.81
N THR A 106 1.92 2.25 -18.68
CA THR A 106 0.81 3.11 -19.12
C THR A 106 -0.27 3.24 -18.04
N LEU A 107 -0.93 4.40 -17.99
CA LEU A 107 -2.09 4.66 -17.13
C LEU A 107 -3.00 3.44 -16.99
N GLY A 108 -3.27 3.04 -15.74
CA GLY A 108 -4.14 1.92 -15.41
C GLY A 108 -3.42 0.60 -15.14
N ASP A 109 -2.11 0.49 -15.39
CA ASP A 109 -1.32 -0.63 -14.85
C ASP A 109 -1.35 -0.56 -13.31
N LEU A 110 -1.47 -1.73 -12.67
CA LEU A 110 -1.64 -1.84 -11.22
C LEU A 110 -0.46 -2.57 -10.59
N VAL A 111 -0.07 -2.13 -9.40
CA VAL A 111 1.05 -2.71 -8.66
C VAL A 111 0.64 -2.95 -7.21
N PRO A 112 -0.06 -4.06 -6.91
CA PRO A 112 -0.18 -4.55 -5.55
C PRO A 112 1.20 -4.87 -4.96
N PHE A 113 1.43 -4.52 -3.70
CA PHE A 113 2.71 -4.75 -3.03
C PHE A 113 2.55 -4.98 -1.53
N SER A 114 3.54 -5.66 -0.96
CA SER A 114 3.76 -5.76 0.49
C SER A 114 5.25 -5.94 0.77
N ASN A 115 5.83 -5.05 1.58
CA ASN A 115 7.25 -5.09 1.96
C ASN A 115 7.36 -5.15 3.48
N LYS A 116 8.55 -5.49 4.01
CA LYS A 116 8.80 -5.50 5.46
C LYS A 116 9.01 -4.09 5.98
N VAL A 117 8.55 -3.83 7.20
CA VAL A 117 8.72 -2.56 7.91
C VAL A 117 9.60 -2.77 9.14
N TYR A 118 10.59 -1.89 9.30
CA TYR A 118 11.51 -1.84 10.43
C TYR A 118 11.43 -0.48 11.12
N THR A 119 11.74 -0.43 12.42
CA THR A 119 11.87 0.81 13.18
C THR A 119 12.96 1.71 12.59
N GLY A 120 12.88 3.02 12.86
CA GLY A 120 13.82 4.01 12.32
C GLY A 120 15.28 3.78 12.75
N ASP A 121 15.50 3.15 13.89
CA ASP A 121 16.82 2.75 14.40
C ASP A 121 17.33 1.42 13.81
N LEU A 122 16.53 0.77 12.94
CA LEU A 122 16.81 -0.50 12.28
C LEU A 122 17.01 -1.70 13.23
N GLN A 123 16.61 -1.56 14.51
CA GLN A 123 16.80 -2.58 15.54
C GLN A 123 15.66 -3.58 15.65
N LYS A 124 14.45 -3.23 15.19
CA LYS A 124 13.26 -4.09 15.34
C LYS A 124 12.51 -4.27 14.02
N ARG A 125 12.06 -5.50 13.76
CA ARG A 125 11.02 -5.81 12.77
C ARG A 125 9.67 -5.35 13.33
N ALA A 126 9.06 -4.36 12.69
CA ALA A 126 7.82 -3.74 13.13
C ALA A 126 6.58 -4.35 12.45
N GLY A 127 6.69 -4.68 11.16
CA GLY A 127 5.59 -5.35 10.47
C GLY A 127 5.74 -5.33 8.95
N ILE A 128 4.67 -4.91 8.25
CA ILE A 128 4.64 -4.83 6.78
C ILE A 128 3.96 -3.54 6.29
N THR A 129 4.27 -3.14 5.06
CA THR A 129 3.37 -2.37 4.23
C THR A 129 2.45 -3.32 3.48
N ALA A 130 1.22 -2.91 3.20
CA ALA A 130 0.34 -3.62 2.26
C ALA A 130 -0.62 -2.65 1.58
N GLY A 131 -0.69 -2.73 0.25
CA GLY A 131 -1.64 -1.96 -0.53
C GLY A 131 -1.35 -2.02 -2.03
N ILE A 132 -1.68 -0.93 -2.72
CA ILE A 132 -1.64 -0.87 -4.19
C ILE A 132 -1.15 0.48 -4.68
N CYS A 133 -0.34 0.45 -5.74
CA CYS A 133 0.00 1.61 -6.55
C CYS A 133 -0.74 1.52 -7.90
N VAL A 134 -1.39 2.60 -8.29
CA VAL A 134 -2.02 2.77 -9.61
C VAL A 134 -1.08 3.63 -10.45
N LEU A 135 -0.62 3.11 -11.59
CA LEU A 135 0.23 3.88 -12.48
C LEU A 135 -0.60 5.02 -13.10
N ILE A 136 -0.11 6.25 -12.93
CA ILE A 136 -0.73 7.46 -13.51
C ILE A 136 -0.06 7.83 -14.82
N LYS A 137 1.27 7.82 -14.86
CA LYS A 137 2.05 8.25 -16.02
C LYS A 137 3.48 7.73 -15.96
N ASN A 138 3.99 7.25 -17.09
CA ASN A 138 5.42 7.08 -17.31
C ASN A 138 6.06 8.42 -17.70
N GLU A 139 7.18 8.77 -17.07
CA GLU A 139 7.93 10.01 -17.30
C GLU A 139 9.33 9.69 -17.83
N PRO A 140 9.51 9.48 -19.16
CA PRO A 140 10.80 9.11 -19.75
C PRO A 140 11.93 10.10 -19.44
N GLU A 141 11.61 11.39 -19.44
CA GLU A 141 12.53 12.50 -19.14
C GLU A 141 13.21 12.33 -17.76
N LYS A 142 12.47 11.76 -16.80
CA LYS A 142 12.92 11.53 -15.42
C LYS A 142 13.35 10.08 -15.18
N LYS A 143 13.29 9.23 -16.21
CA LYS A 143 13.58 7.79 -16.14
C LYS A 143 12.80 7.08 -15.03
N GLY A 144 11.51 7.42 -14.90
CA GLY A 144 10.68 6.83 -13.87
C GLY A 144 9.19 6.98 -14.11
N ASP A 145 8.42 6.66 -13.09
CA ASP A 145 6.97 6.59 -13.15
C ASP A 145 6.35 7.39 -12.00
N ARG A 146 5.15 7.90 -12.26
CA ARG A 146 4.27 8.49 -11.26
C ARG A 146 3.13 7.53 -10.95
N TYR A 147 2.98 7.19 -9.68
CA TYR A 147 1.88 6.39 -9.15
C TYR A 147 1.01 7.22 -8.19
N GLU A 148 -0.26 6.85 -8.09
CA GLU A 148 -1.10 7.13 -6.94
C GLU A 148 -1.09 5.88 -6.06
N ALA A 149 -0.70 6.03 -4.80
CA ALA A 149 -0.53 4.92 -3.86
C ALA A 149 -1.57 4.99 -2.74
N ILE A 150 -2.16 3.84 -2.41
CA ILE A 150 -3.08 3.66 -1.28
C ILE A 150 -2.65 2.39 -0.55
N TYR A 151 -2.17 2.54 0.68
CA TYR A 151 -1.62 1.43 1.45
C TYR A 151 -1.57 1.74 2.94
N SER A 152 -1.31 0.71 3.74
CA SER A 152 -1.19 0.82 5.20
C SER A 152 0.14 0.27 5.68
N PHE A 153 0.62 0.82 6.80
CA PHE A 153 1.75 0.34 7.59
C PHE A 153 1.22 -0.38 8.82
N TYR A 154 1.52 -1.66 8.96
CA TYR A 154 1.09 -2.49 10.08
C TYR A 154 2.23 -2.64 11.10
N PHE A 155 1.90 -2.46 12.38
CA PHE A 155 2.85 -2.44 13.49
C PHE A 155 2.54 -3.51 14.55
N GLY A 156 2.06 -4.68 14.13
CA GLY A 156 1.63 -5.74 15.04
C GLY A 156 0.49 -5.29 15.95
N ASP A 157 0.60 -5.58 17.24
CA ASP A 157 -0.43 -5.25 18.24
C ASP A 157 -0.68 -3.73 18.39
N TYR A 158 0.24 -2.88 17.93
CA TYR A 158 0.04 -1.42 17.98
C TYR A 158 -1.06 -0.94 17.04
N GLY A 159 -1.39 -1.70 16.00
CA GLY A 159 -2.35 -1.31 14.98
C GLY A 159 -1.68 -0.90 13.67
N HIS A 160 -2.31 -0.01 12.91
CA HIS A 160 -1.81 0.42 11.61
C HIS A 160 -2.03 1.90 11.34
N ILE A 161 -1.29 2.44 10.38
CA ILE A 161 -1.46 3.79 9.81
C ILE A 161 -1.78 3.63 8.32
N ALA A 162 -2.87 4.24 7.86
CA ALA A 162 -3.26 4.27 6.45
C ALA A 162 -2.76 5.55 5.78
N VAL A 163 -2.28 5.43 4.55
CA VAL A 163 -1.77 6.56 3.76
C VAL A 163 -2.32 6.55 2.34
N GLN A 164 -2.41 7.75 1.75
CA GLN A 164 -2.78 7.94 0.36
C GLN A 164 -2.01 9.11 -0.25
N GLY A 165 -1.54 8.96 -1.48
CA GLY A 165 -0.98 10.07 -2.25
C GLY A 165 0.05 9.66 -3.30
N PRO A 166 0.85 10.62 -3.78
CA PRO A 166 1.78 10.38 -4.87
C PRO A 166 2.97 9.52 -4.44
N TYR A 167 3.31 8.53 -5.26
CA TYR A 167 4.58 7.81 -5.21
C TYR A 167 5.33 8.02 -6.52
N LEU A 168 6.48 8.70 -6.45
CA LEU A 168 7.33 9.02 -7.59
C LEU A 168 8.62 8.22 -7.50
N THR A 169 8.98 7.49 -8.56
CA THR A 169 10.17 6.62 -8.52
C THR A 169 11.50 7.38 -8.68
N TYR A 170 11.46 8.71 -8.74
CA TYR A 170 12.59 9.56 -9.09
C TYR A 170 12.82 10.74 -8.13
N GLU A 171 11.91 10.98 -7.17
CA GLU A 171 12.05 12.05 -6.17
C GLU A 171 11.24 11.76 -4.90
N ASP A 172 11.60 12.43 -3.81
CA ASP A 172 10.88 12.37 -2.54
C ASP A 172 9.46 12.92 -2.68
N THR A 173 8.52 12.38 -1.90
CA THR A 173 7.11 12.79 -1.93
C THR A 173 6.54 12.95 -0.53
N TYR A 174 5.36 13.55 -0.45
CA TYR A 174 4.53 13.54 0.76
C TYR A 174 3.20 12.89 0.46
N LEU A 175 2.80 11.95 1.32
CA LEU A 175 1.49 11.30 1.29
C LEU A 175 0.68 11.78 2.49
N ALA A 176 -0.65 11.79 2.34
CA ALA A 176 -1.56 12.08 3.43
C ALA A 176 -1.64 10.88 4.36
N VAL A 177 -1.60 11.12 5.68
CA VAL A 177 -2.00 10.14 6.69
C VAL A 177 -3.51 10.25 6.83
N THR A 178 -4.23 9.20 6.41
CA THR A 178 -5.70 9.21 6.29
C THR A 178 -6.42 8.64 7.51
N GLY A 179 -5.69 8.00 8.42
CA GLY A 179 -6.22 7.42 9.64
C GLY A 179 -5.34 6.30 10.18
N GLY A 180 -5.82 5.64 11.22
CA GLY A 180 -5.15 4.50 11.83
C GLY A 180 -6.03 3.77 12.83
N SER A 181 -5.50 2.69 13.40
CA SER A 181 -6.14 1.87 14.43
C SER A 181 -5.22 1.64 15.63
N GLY A 182 -5.75 1.08 16.72
CA GLY A 182 -4.96 0.79 17.91
C GLY A 182 -4.42 2.08 18.54
N ILE A 183 -3.11 2.16 18.79
CA ILE A 183 -2.50 3.39 19.32
C ILE A 183 -2.56 4.56 18.33
N PHE A 184 -2.84 4.27 17.05
CA PHE A 184 -2.97 5.25 15.97
C PHE A 184 -4.42 5.65 15.68
N GLU A 185 -5.38 5.27 16.53
CA GLU A 185 -6.79 5.67 16.36
C GLU A 185 -6.92 7.21 16.35
N GLY A 186 -7.55 7.75 15.30
CA GLY A 186 -7.73 9.21 15.14
C GLY A 186 -6.51 9.95 14.59
N VAL A 187 -5.44 9.24 14.22
CA VAL A 187 -4.23 9.87 13.66
C VAL A 187 -4.51 10.59 12.34
N TYR A 188 -3.88 11.75 12.16
CA TYR A 188 -3.89 12.50 10.91
C TYR A 188 -2.54 13.22 10.73
N GLY A 189 -2.28 13.69 9.51
CA GLY A 189 -1.04 14.41 9.18
C GLY A 189 -0.53 14.06 7.79
N GLN A 190 0.79 14.01 7.65
CA GLN A 190 1.46 13.65 6.41
C GLN A 190 2.68 12.80 6.70
N VAL A 191 3.12 12.05 5.70
CA VAL A 191 4.36 11.27 5.75
C VAL A 191 5.24 11.66 4.59
N LYS A 192 6.51 11.96 4.87
CA LYS A 192 7.53 12.11 3.85
C LYS A 192 8.02 10.73 3.44
N LEU A 193 7.96 10.41 2.15
CA LEU A 193 8.55 9.22 1.56
C LEU A 193 9.86 9.62 0.89
N GLN A 194 10.94 8.95 1.29
CA GLN A 194 12.27 9.11 0.69
C GLN A 194 12.73 7.79 0.07
N GLN A 195 13.14 7.86 -1.19
CA GLN A 195 13.62 6.70 -1.91
C GLN A 195 15.13 6.56 -1.75
N ILE A 196 15.58 5.46 -1.14
CA ILE A 196 17.02 5.20 -0.95
C ILE A 196 17.57 4.41 -2.13
N ILE A 197 16.99 3.24 -2.39
CA ILE A 197 17.32 2.38 -3.53
C ILE A 197 16.00 1.91 -4.12
N PHE A 198 15.66 2.37 -5.31
CA PHE A 198 14.48 1.88 -6.02
C PHE A 198 14.65 0.43 -6.49
N PRO A 199 13.64 -0.46 -6.36
CA PRO A 199 12.42 -0.35 -5.54
C PRO A 199 12.57 -1.03 -4.15
N PHE A 200 13.79 -1.18 -3.64
CA PHE A 200 14.12 -2.08 -2.53
C PHE A 200 14.16 -1.44 -1.15
N LYS A 201 14.54 -0.16 -1.03
CA LYS A 201 14.69 0.52 0.26
C LYS A 201 14.08 1.91 0.22
N LEU A 202 13.12 2.13 1.11
CA LEU A 202 12.45 3.42 1.31
C LEU A 202 12.53 3.79 2.79
N PHE A 203 12.54 5.08 3.07
CA PHE A 203 12.52 5.64 4.41
C PHE A 203 11.37 6.63 4.55
N TYR A 204 10.67 6.55 5.67
CA TYR A 204 9.51 7.37 5.94
C TYR A 204 9.70 8.17 7.22
N THR A 205 9.34 9.45 7.16
CA THR A 205 9.18 10.30 8.33
C THR A 205 7.71 10.72 8.41
N PHE A 206 7.00 10.12 9.35
CA PHE A 206 5.61 10.48 9.66
C PHE A 206 5.57 11.69 10.57
N TYR A 207 4.68 12.64 10.26
CA TYR A 207 4.38 13.80 11.09
C TYR A 207 2.97 13.64 11.65
N LEU A 208 2.86 12.90 12.74
CA LEU A 208 1.59 12.43 13.30
C LEU A 208 1.00 13.44 14.28
N LYS A 209 -0.32 13.63 14.18
CA LYS A 209 -1.13 14.49 15.06
C LYS A 209 -2.35 13.71 15.53
N GLY A 210 -2.96 14.17 16.62
CA GLY A 210 -4.25 13.65 17.10
C GLY A 210 -4.18 12.37 17.94
N ILE A 211 -2.98 11.91 18.30
CA ILE A 211 -2.77 10.69 19.07
C ILE A 211 -1.98 10.94 20.37
N PRO A 212 -2.10 10.06 21.39
CA PRO A 212 -1.26 10.07 22.58
C PRO A 212 0.23 9.87 22.25
N ASP A 213 1.09 10.05 23.25
CA ASP A 213 2.53 9.86 23.09
C ASP A 213 2.87 8.43 22.62
N LEU A 214 3.70 8.34 21.58
CA LEU A 214 4.12 7.07 21.00
C LEU A 214 4.97 6.25 22.00
N PRO A 215 4.86 4.90 21.98
CA PRO A 215 5.71 4.02 22.77
C PRO A 215 7.19 4.25 22.47
N ALA A 216 8.03 4.30 23.52
CA ALA A 216 9.46 4.59 23.41
C ALA A 216 10.21 3.64 22.46
N GLU A 217 9.78 2.38 22.34
CA GLU A 217 10.42 1.43 21.42
C GLU A 217 10.21 1.73 19.93
N LEU A 218 9.24 2.57 19.57
CA LEU A 218 9.06 3.07 18.21
C LEU A 218 9.85 4.37 17.94
N LEU A 219 10.46 4.95 18.98
CA LEU A 219 11.10 6.27 18.97
C LEU A 219 12.63 6.19 19.11
N GLY A 220 13.24 5.04 18.79
CA GLY A 220 14.69 4.91 18.73
C GLY A 220 15.32 5.94 17.80
N GLN A 221 16.55 6.36 18.10
CA GLN A 221 17.27 7.35 17.29
C GLN A 221 17.40 6.86 15.84
N PRO A 222 16.80 7.55 14.85
CA PRO A 222 16.79 7.05 13.49
C PRO A 222 18.18 7.01 12.89
N VAL A 223 18.51 5.89 12.22
CA VAL A 223 19.71 5.78 11.39
C VAL A 223 19.48 6.62 10.14
N ALA A 224 20.48 7.42 9.75
CA ALA A 224 20.38 8.28 8.57
C ALA A 224 20.24 7.44 7.28
N PRO A 225 19.27 7.77 6.40
CA PRO A 225 19.01 6.98 5.20
C PRO A 225 20.20 7.05 4.23
N SER A 226 20.72 5.87 3.86
CA SER A 226 21.77 5.73 2.85
C SER A 226 21.70 4.35 2.18
N PRO A 227 22.27 4.16 0.97
CA PRO A 227 22.25 2.87 0.29
C PRO A 227 22.79 1.69 1.11
N ALA A 228 23.72 1.96 2.03
CA ALA A 228 24.41 0.96 2.84
C ALA A 228 23.65 0.54 4.12
N VAL A 229 22.56 1.22 4.49
CA VAL A 229 21.81 0.87 5.71
C VAL A 229 21.14 -0.49 5.57
N GLU A 230 21.18 -1.27 6.65
CA GLU A 230 20.59 -2.61 6.74
C GLU A 230 19.97 -2.78 8.13
N PRO A 231 18.82 -3.48 8.26
CA PRO A 231 18.34 -3.91 9.56
C PRO A 231 19.37 -4.82 10.23
N THR A 232 19.39 -4.81 11.57
CA THR A 232 20.28 -5.69 12.32
C THR A 232 20.01 -7.15 12.00
N ALA A 233 21.03 -8.00 12.19
CA ALA A 233 20.88 -9.44 11.99
C ALA A 233 19.75 -10.02 12.85
N ALA A 234 19.64 -9.56 14.11
CA ALA A 234 18.58 -9.95 15.03
C ALA A 234 17.18 -9.54 14.52
N ALA A 235 17.02 -8.31 14.01
CA ALA A 235 15.75 -7.84 13.45
C ALA A 235 15.36 -8.63 12.20
N LYS A 236 16.31 -8.88 11.30
CA LYS A 236 16.09 -9.69 10.08
C LYS A 236 15.69 -11.13 10.43
N ALA A 237 16.37 -11.72 11.41
CA ALA A 237 16.10 -13.07 11.90
C ALA A 237 14.85 -13.15 12.81
N CYS A 238 14.20 -12.02 13.10
CA CYS A 238 13.04 -11.93 13.99
C CYS A 238 13.30 -12.54 15.38
N GLU A 239 14.51 -12.33 15.92
CA GLU A 239 14.90 -12.84 17.23
C GLU A 239 14.07 -12.24 18.36
N PRO A 240 13.87 -12.94 19.49
CA PRO A 240 13.19 -12.39 20.65
C PRO A 240 13.80 -11.05 21.11
N GLY A 241 12.95 -10.02 21.24
CA GLY A 241 13.38 -8.66 21.58
C GLY A 241 13.74 -7.76 20.38
N ALA A 242 13.99 -8.35 19.21
CA ALA A 242 14.26 -7.64 17.95
C ALA A 242 13.01 -7.52 17.05
N THR A 243 11.82 -7.67 17.64
CA THR A 243 10.53 -7.48 17.00
C THR A 243 9.64 -6.60 17.89
N VAL A 244 8.61 -6.00 17.31
CA VAL A 244 7.48 -5.45 18.09
C VAL A 244 6.53 -6.58 18.50
N PRO A 245 5.66 -6.39 19.51
CA PRO A 245 4.68 -7.40 19.92
C PRO A 245 3.80 -7.85 18.75
N ASN A 246 3.75 -9.17 18.51
CA ASN A 246 3.02 -9.81 17.42
C ASN A 246 3.16 -9.08 16.07
N PHE A 247 4.41 -8.74 15.70
CA PHE A 247 4.71 -8.06 14.44
C PHE A 247 3.96 -8.70 13.27
N THR A 248 3.44 -7.86 12.37
CA THR A 248 2.73 -8.34 11.20
C THR A 248 3.71 -8.91 10.17
N ASP A 249 3.41 -10.10 9.65
CA ASP A 249 4.18 -10.75 8.59
C ASP A 249 3.31 -11.11 7.40
#